data_AF-A0A3B8PYV5-F1
#
_entry.id   AF-A0A3B8PYV5-F1
#
_cell.length_a   1.000
_cell.length_b   1.000
_cell.length_c   1.000
_cell.angle_alpha   90.00
_cell.angle_beta   90.00
_cell.angle_gamma   90.00
#
_symmetry.space_group_name_H-M   'P 1'
#
loop_
_entity.id
_entity.type
_entity.pdbx_description
1 polymer ?
#
loop_
_entity_poly.entity_id
_entity_poly.type
_entity_poly.pdbx_seq_one_letter_code
_entity_poly.pdbx_strand_id
1 'polypeptide(L)' 'VNQISTGLQLQAPFGGVKQSSTDTFREQGAASLDFYSRSKTIYLDYSA' A
#
# COMPACT_ATOMS: atom_id res chain seq x y z
N VAL A 1 -13.04 11.66 11.14
CA VAL A 1 -14.21 12.50 10.77
C VAL A 1 -14.34 13.60 11.81
N ASN A 2 -14.62 14.85 11.41
CA ASN A 2 -14.62 16.01 12.32
C ASN A 2 -13.30 16.15 13.09
N GLN A 3 -12.20 16.00 12.38
CA GLN A 3 -10.83 16.17 12.87
C GLN A 3 -10.09 17.06 11.88
N ILE A 4 -8.94 17.60 12.32
CA ILE A 4 -8.04 18.34 11.44
C ILE A 4 -7.57 17.45 10.28
N SER A 5 -7.21 18.07 9.15
CA SER A 5 -6.75 17.37 7.95
C SER A 5 -5.34 16.78 8.10
N THR A 6 -4.57 17.23 9.08
CA THR A 6 -3.22 16.76 9.41
C THR A 6 -3.25 15.81 10.62
N GLY A 7 -2.14 15.13 10.90
CA GLY A 7 -2.06 14.22 12.05
C GLY A 7 -2.70 12.85 11.78
N LEU A 8 -2.41 12.27 10.61
CA LEU A 8 -2.81 10.89 10.31
C LEU A 8 -2.16 9.93 11.33
N GLN A 9 -2.91 8.88 11.67
CA GLN A 9 -2.43 7.80 12.49
C GLN A 9 -1.30 7.02 11.80
N LEU A 10 -0.19 6.75 12.51
CA LEU A 10 1.03 6.17 11.93
C LEU A 10 0.84 4.82 11.21
N GLN A 11 -0.12 4.00 11.66
CA GLN A 11 -0.39 2.71 11.03
C GLN A 11 -1.42 2.76 9.90
N ALA A 12 -2.08 3.90 9.69
CA ALA A 12 -3.06 4.04 8.62
C ALA A 12 -2.33 4.31 7.28
N PRO A 13 -2.88 3.82 6.15
CA PRO A 13 -2.27 4.08 4.84
C PRO A 13 -2.35 5.57 4.47
N PHE A 14 -1.20 6.16 4.16
CA PHE A 14 -1.10 7.53 3.64
C PHE A 14 -0.98 7.53 2.11
N GLY A 15 -1.71 8.41 1.45
CA GLY A 15 -1.68 8.57 -0.01
C GLY A 15 -2.91 9.31 -0.54
N GLY A 16 -2.78 9.90 -1.72
CA GLY A 16 -3.80 10.73 -2.36
C GLY A 16 -4.29 10.16 -3.69
N VAL A 17 -5.04 10.97 -4.43
CA VAL A 17 -5.53 10.68 -5.79
C VAL A 17 -5.41 11.94 -6.68
N LYS A 18 -5.60 11.80 -7.99
CA LYS A 18 -5.59 12.93 -8.96
C LYS A 18 -4.25 13.67 -8.95
N GLN A 19 -4.28 14.99 -8.76
CA GLN A 19 -3.07 15.83 -8.69
C GLN A 19 -2.26 15.62 -7.41
N SER A 20 -2.76 14.84 -6.44
CA SER A 20 -2.07 14.56 -5.19
C SER A 20 -1.35 13.21 -5.15
N SER A 21 -1.59 12.31 -6.11
CA SER A 21 -0.84 11.05 -6.31
C SER A 21 -1.38 10.26 -7.52
N THR A 22 -0.63 9.26 -7.97
CA THR A 22 -1.03 8.27 -8.98
C THR A 22 -1.90 7.13 -8.43
N ASP A 23 -2.18 7.12 -7.12
CA ASP A 23 -2.97 6.09 -6.40
C ASP A 23 -2.43 4.65 -6.58
N THR A 24 -1.13 4.52 -6.85
CA THR A 24 -0.50 3.23 -7.13
C THR A 24 0.00 2.54 -5.86
N PHE A 25 0.50 3.31 -4.89
CA PHE A 25 1.03 2.81 -3.63
C PHE A 25 0.62 3.72 -2.48
N ARG A 26 0.64 3.17 -1.26
CA ARG A 26 0.45 3.89 -0.01
C ARG A 26 1.74 3.84 0.80
N GLU A 27 2.02 4.89 1.55
CA GLU A 27 3.36 5.11 2.13
C GLU A 27 3.48 4.62 3.58
N GLN A 28 2.36 4.26 4.23
CA GLN A 28 2.31 3.93 5.65
C GLN A 28 1.42 2.71 5.93
N GLY A 29 1.57 2.14 7.13
CA GLY A 29 0.84 0.95 7.54
C GLY A 29 1.22 -0.31 6.76
N ALA A 30 0.38 -1.34 6.84
CA ALA A 30 0.61 -2.60 6.14
C ALA A 30 0.63 -2.45 4.60
N ALA A 31 -0.05 -1.43 4.06
CA ALA A 31 -0.10 -1.15 2.64
C ALA A 31 1.23 -0.64 2.05
N SER A 32 2.19 -0.20 2.89
CA SER A 32 3.52 0.20 2.41
C SER A 32 4.38 -0.99 1.98
N LEU A 33 4.04 -2.21 2.43
CA LEU A 33 4.75 -3.42 2.02
C LEU A 33 4.69 -3.62 0.50
N ASP A 34 3.59 -3.24 -0.15
CA ASP A 34 3.44 -3.35 -1.60
C ASP A 34 4.39 -2.43 -2.37
N PHE A 35 4.85 -1.34 -1.76
CA PHE A 35 5.87 -0.46 -2.35
C PHE A 35 7.27 -1.10 -2.32
N TYR A 36 7.60 -1.79 -1.22
CA TYR A 36 8.93 -2.39 -1.01
C TYR A 36 9.02 -3.85 -1.46
N SER A 37 7.91 -4.47 -1.85
CA SER A 37 7.85 -5.88 -2.24
C SER A 37 7.10 -6.08 -3.55
N ARG A 38 7.24 -7.26 -4.13
CA ARG A 38 6.53 -7.65 -5.35
C ARG A 38 5.99 -9.06 -5.19
N SER A 39 4.76 -9.29 -5.61
CA SER A 39 4.20 -10.64 -5.64
C SER A 39 4.87 -11.48 -6.72
N LYS A 40 5.30 -12.69 -6.35
CA LYS A 40 5.88 -13.68 -7.27
C LYS A 40 5.10 -14.98 -7.14
N THR A 41 4.33 -15.31 -8.17
CA THR A 41 3.57 -16.57 -8.23
C THR A 41 4.44 -17.66 -8.86
N ILE A 42 4.53 -18.82 -8.20
CA ILE A 42 5.29 -19.98 -8.67
C ILE A 42 4.34 -21.18 -8.73
N TYR A 43 4.29 -21.85 -9.88
CA TYR A 43 3.60 -23.13 -10.05
C TYR A 43 4.62 -24.26 -9.89
N LEU A 44 4.29 -25.26 -9.07
CA LEU A 44 5.13 -26.43 -8.82
C LEU A 44 4.36 -27.67 -9.24
N ASP A 45 4.94 -28.42 -10.17
CA ASP A 45 4.42 -29.72 -10.62
C ASP A 45 5.35 -30.83 -10.12
N TYR A 46 4.75 -31.89 -9.59
CA TYR A 46 5.43 -33.04 -9.01
C TYR A 46 5.02 -34.36 -9.65
N SER A 47 4.25 -34.36 -10.75
CA SER A 47 3.94 -35.59 -11.48
C SER A 47 5.16 -36.03 -12.30
N ALA A 48 5.95 -36.93 -11.75
CA ALA A 48 6.99 -37.72 -12.41
C ALA A 48 6.82 -39.19 -12.04
#